data_AF-U2X2Z8-F1
#
_entry.id   AF-U2X2Z8-F1
#
_cell.length_a   1.000
_cell.length_b   1.000
_cell.length_c   1.000
_cell.angle_alpha   90.00
_cell.angle_beta   90.00
_cell.angle_gamma   90.00
#
_symmetry.space_group_name_H-M   'P 1'
#
loop_
_entity.id
_entity.type
_entity.pdbx_description
1 polymer ?
#
loop_
_entity_poly.entity_id
_entity_poly.type
_entity_poly.pdbx_seq_one_letter_code
_entity_poly.pdbx_strand_id
1 'polypeptide(L)' 'MIEGDEIYVEYTRAAVVRGDRVTIGPGCDIGLVEYHTAFAQDKKAAVNEKRQR' A
#
# COMPACT_ATOMS: atom_id res chain seq x y z
N MET A 1 4.06 -9.38 5.10
CA MET A 1 4.00 -7.94 5.43
C MET A 1 5.14 -7.27 4.68
N ILE A 2 4.92 -6.08 4.13
CA ILE A 2 5.94 -5.26 3.45
C ILE A 2 6.12 -3.99 4.28
N GLU A 3 7.36 -3.63 4.59
CA GLU A 3 7.69 -2.45 5.40
C GLU A 3 8.92 -1.71 4.85
N GLY A 4 8.90 -0.38 4.96
CA GLY A 4 9.96 0.52 4.50
C GLY A 4 9.48 1.96 4.48
N ASP A 5 10.40 2.93 4.40
CA ASP A 5 10.03 4.35 4.45
C ASP A 5 9.31 4.80 3.17
N GLU A 6 9.86 4.49 2.00
CA GLU A 6 9.21 4.70 0.70
C GLU A 6 8.92 3.36 0.03
N ILE A 7 7.65 3.10 -0.30
CA ILE A 7 7.20 1.84 -0.86
C ILE A 7 6.51 2.06 -2.19
N TYR A 8 6.94 1.28 -3.18
CA TYR A 8 6.26 1.11 -4.45
C TYR A 8 6.08 -0.38 -4.73
N VAL A 9 4.85 -0.84 -4.97
CA VAL A 9 4.55 -2.23 -5.32
C VAL A 9 3.53 -2.34 -6.44
N GLU A 10 3.65 -3.37 -7.26
CA GLU A 10 2.72 -3.75 -8.34
C GLU A 10 2.53 -5.26 -8.34
N TYR A 11 1.39 -5.73 -8.87
CA TYR A 11 1.09 -7.17 -9.01
C TYR A 11 1.36 -7.99 -7.74
N THR A 12 1.12 -7.37 -6.58
CA THR A 12 1.52 -7.90 -5.28
C THR A 12 0.29 -8.19 -4.44
N ARG A 13 0.28 -9.37 -3.81
CA ARG A 13 -0.71 -9.72 -2.80
C ARG A 13 -0.07 -9.70 -1.42
N ALA A 14 -0.58 -8.86 -0.52
CA ALA A 14 -0.04 -8.76 0.84
C ALA A 14 -1.13 -8.46 1.86
N ALA A 15 -1.04 -9.07 3.04
CA ALA A 15 -1.96 -8.76 4.13
C ALA A 15 -1.78 -7.32 4.65
N VAL A 16 -0.53 -6.84 4.76
CA VAL A 16 -0.19 -5.51 5.26
C VAL A 16 0.99 -4.92 4.49
N VAL A 17 0.88 -3.64 4.12
CA VAL A 17 1.95 -2.77 3.61
C VAL A 17 2.05 -1.57 4.54
N ARG A 18 3.23 -1.27 5.07
CA ARG A 18 3.45 -0.16 6.01
C ARG A 18 4.64 0.69 5.59
N GLY A 19 4.46 2.00 5.46
CA GLY A 19 5.59 2.90 5.25
C GLY A 19 5.31 4.35 5.61
N ASP A 20 6.27 5.24 5.37
CA ASP A 20 6.03 6.68 5.48
C ASP A 20 5.27 7.18 4.24
N ARG A 21 5.75 6.80 3.05
CA ARG A 21 5.10 7.07 1.75
C ARG A 21 4.84 5.77 1.02
N VAL A 22 3.58 5.48 0.69
CA VAL A 22 3.19 4.22 0.05
C VAL A 22 2.49 4.49 -1.28
N THR A 23 2.97 3.84 -2.34
CA THR A 23 2.35 3.82 -3.66
C THR A 23 1.99 2.39 -4.05
N ILE A 24 0.69 2.14 -4.22
CA ILE A 24 0.16 0.85 -4.66
C ILE A 24 -0.21 0.96 -6.14
N GLY A 25 0.58 0.31 -7.00
CA GLY A 25 0.35 0.25 -8.44
C GLY A 25 -0.61 -0.87 -8.85
N PRO A 26 -0.83 -1.06 -10.16
CA PRO A 26 -1.85 -1.95 -10.70
C PRO A 26 -1.63 -3.42 -10.30
N GLY A 27 -2.72 -4.19 -10.30
CA GLY A 27 -2.69 -5.63 -10.03
C GLY A 27 -2.45 -6.01 -8.57
N CYS A 28 -2.44 -5.04 -7.65
CA CYS A 28 -2.29 -5.33 -6.22
C CYS A 28 -3.59 -5.78 -5.56
N ASP A 29 -3.46 -6.65 -4.56
CA ASP A 29 -4.52 -7.05 -3.63
C ASP A 29 -3.95 -6.96 -2.20
N ILE A 30 -4.28 -5.86 -1.51
CA ILE A 30 -3.71 -5.51 -0.21
C ILE A 30 -4.80 -5.47 0.86
N GLY A 31 -4.55 -6.16 1.98
CA GLY A 31 -5.45 -6.13 3.14
C GLY A 31 -5.48 -4.75 3.81
N LEU A 32 -4.33 -4.30 4.32
CA LEU A 32 -4.19 -3.02 5.02
C LEU A 32 -2.98 -2.25 4.48
N VAL A 33 -3.18 -0.97 4.19
CA VAL A 33 -2.08 -0.03 3.98
C VAL A 33 -1.99 0.94 5.16
N GLU A 34 -0.84 0.97 5.82
CA GLU A 34 -0.50 1.97 6.83
C GLU A 34 0.51 2.96 6.27
N TYR A 35 0.22 4.26 6.39
CA TYR A 35 1.09 5.33 5.92
C TYR A 35 1.13 6.51 6.88
N HIS A 36 2.17 7.34 6.82
CA HIS A 36 2.30 8.53 7.68
C HIS A 36 2.21 9.81 6.85
N THR A 37 3.09 9.97 5.86
CA THR A 37 3.16 11.16 5.01
C THR A 37 2.24 11.11 3.78
N ALA A 38 2.28 10.03 3.00
CA ALA A 38 1.55 9.99 1.72
C ALA A 38 1.09 8.59 1.30
N PHE A 39 -0.07 8.55 0.65
CA PHE A 39 -0.60 7.35 0.03
C PHE A 39 -1.13 7.62 -1.37
N ALA A 40 -0.70 6.81 -2.33
CA ALA A 40 -1.21 6.79 -3.69
C ALA A 40 -1.63 5.37 -4.07
N GLN A 41 -2.70 5.26 -4.84
CA GLN A 41 -3.25 3.98 -5.29
C GLN A 41 -3.71 4.08 -6.74
N ASP A 42 -3.31 3.10 -7.54
CA ASP A 42 -3.86 2.89 -8.87
C ASP A 42 -5.34 2.48 -8.78
N LYS A 43 -6.18 3.00 -9.68
CA LYS A 43 -7.63 2.75 -9.67
C LYS A 43 -8.00 1.27 -9.79
N LYS A 44 -7.11 0.44 -10.32
CA LYS A 44 -7.31 -1.01 -10.49
C LYS A 44 -6.73 -1.85 -9.36
N ALA A 45 -6.02 -1.26 -8.40
CA ALA A 45 -5.54 -1.96 -7.22
C ALA A 45 -6.68 -2.18 -6.22
N ALA A 46 -6.74 -3.37 -5.62
CA ALA A 46 -7.61 -3.66 -4.50
C ALA A 46 -6.87 -3.37 -3.18
N VAL A 47 -7.42 -2.48 -2.36
CA VAL A 47 -6.93 -2.17 -1.02
C VAL A 47 -8.13 -2.17 -0.08
N ASN A 48 -8.18 -3.08 0.90
CA ASN A 48 -9.36 -3.22 1.75
C ASN A 48 -9.43 -2.14 2.83
N GLU A 49 -8.30 -1.82 3.49
CA GLU A 49 -8.23 -0.81 4.53
C GLU A 49 -7.02 0.11 4.34
N LYS A 50 -7.19 1.39 4.71
CA LYS A 50 -6.17 2.44 4.65
C LYS A 50 -6.16 3.17 5.98
N ARG A 51 -5.00 3.23 6.63
CA ARG A 51 -4.83 3.90 7.92
C ARG A 51 -3.67 4.88 7.86
N GLN A 52 -3.96 6.16 8.08
CA GLN A 52 -2.95 7.17 8.32
C GLN A 52 -2.61 7.20 9.81
N ARG A 53 -1.32 7.10 10.15
CA ARG A 53 -0.81 7.31 11.51
C ARG A 53 -0.15 8.68 11.64
#